data_AF-T1HB12-F1
#
_entry.id   AF-T1HB12-F1
#
_cell.length_a   1.000
_cell.length_b   1.000
_cell.length_c   1.000
_cell.angle_alpha   90.00
_cell.angle_beta   90.00
_cell.angle_gamma   90.00
#
_symmetry.space_group_name_H-M   'P 1'
#
loop_
_entity.id
_entity.type
_entity.pdbx_description
1 polymer ?
#
loop_
_entity_poly.entity_id
_entity_poly.type
_entity_poly.pdbx_seq_one_letter_code
_entity_poly.pdbx_strand_id
1 'polypeptide(L)'
;MGFNASKVITNKRLDGKTALITGSNTGIGKATAKELYRLGARVILACRDIKRAEDALLQIQNEVRNEDKVGELVIKHLNLSSFSSVRKCAEEINLKEENLHFLINNAGVMVCPEGKTEDGFETHFGVNHLGHFLLTCLLLPKIINSAPARIINVSSDAHKFGVMHWDDLNYEKKRYSAIGAYAQSKLANVLFTMELAEKLKAKSVAVYSIHPGIVRTDLGRYVDKTFFWGAHWITSLVFMPFYKTPDEGALTILHCALKESDEFSGCYFSKDREKLPQFVTERAYPEVVHNIGDKTINWRFLESIQPPKVVHVRCLDVITKENIFSQITVRFHTQQILAVYDRFGRLIHGNEQLPKDVLEYVVFEKHLSNKYGKWRIHDKIIPSWMPPKEPSRKTHIISE
;
A
#
# COMPACT_ATOMS: atom_id res chain seq x y z
N MET A 1 6.22 -15.20 12.94
CA MET A 1 5.57 -14.74 14.19
C MET A 1 4.25 -14.09 13.84
N GLY A 2 3.14 -14.64 14.34
CA GLY A 2 1.78 -14.25 13.96
C GLY A 2 1.43 -12.82 14.39
N PHE A 3 0.70 -12.12 13.53
CA PHE A 3 0.06 -10.84 13.84
C PHE A 3 -0.97 -11.09 14.94
N ASN A 4 -0.72 -10.62 16.17
CA ASN A 4 -1.67 -10.79 17.26
C ASN A 4 -2.75 -9.69 17.14
N ALA A 5 -3.98 -10.10 16.77
CA ALA A 5 -5.11 -9.21 16.49
C ALA A 5 -5.41 -8.23 17.64
N SER A 6 -5.18 -8.65 18.88
CA SER A 6 -5.41 -7.87 20.11
C SER A 6 -4.48 -6.68 20.30
N LYS A 7 -3.32 -6.63 19.61
CA LYS A 7 -2.41 -5.47 19.67
C LYS A 7 -2.68 -4.41 18.60
N VAL A 8 -3.40 -4.76 17.53
CA VAL A 8 -3.61 -3.88 16.37
C VAL A 8 -4.89 -3.05 16.52
N ILE A 9 -5.93 -3.62 17.12
CA ILE A 9 -7.20 -2.95 17.34
C ILE A 9 -7.11 -2.23 18.69
N THR A 10 -6.93 -0.91 18.66
CA THR A 10 -7.07 -0.07 19.84
C THR A 10 -8.51 -0.18 20.36
N ASN A 11 -8.74 -0.28 21.67
CA ASN A 11 -10.08 -0.18 22.28
C ASN A 11 -10.69 1.24 22.19
N LYS A 12 -10.27 2.03 21.20
CA LYS A 12 -10.72 3.39 20.96
C LYS A 12 -12.08 3.35 20.28
N ARG A 13 -13.05 4.03 20.88
CA ARG A 13 -14.39 4.21 20.34
C ARG A 13 -14.39 5.11 19.11
N LEU A 14 -15.33 4.84 18.21
CA LEU A 14 -15.56 5.56 16.95
C LEU A 14 -16.95 6.20 16.91
N ASP A 15 -17.52 6.49 18.08
CA ASP A 15 -18.80 7.17 18.21
C ASP A 15 -18.82 8.48 17.42
N GLY A 16 -19.87 8.71 16.63
CA GLY A 16 -19.99 9.87 15.74
C GLY A 16 -19.09 9.83 14.50
N LYS A 17 -18.34 8.75 14.26
CA LYS A 17 -17.55 8.57 13.04
C LYS A 17 -18.31 7.71 12.02
N THR A 18 -18.13 8.07 10.75
CA THR A 18 -18.82 7.42 9.62
C THR A 18 -17.80 6.80 8.68
N ALA A 19 -18.00 5.55 8.31
CA ALA A 19 -17.17 4.78 7.40
C ALA A 19 -17.97 4.32 6.18
N LEU A 20 -17.43 4.51 4.98
CA LEU A 20 -17.92 3.90 3.75
C LEU A 20 -16.97 2.78 3.33
N ILE A 21 -17.50 1.57 3.14
CA ILE A 21 -16.71 0.41 2.72
C ILE A 21 -17.32 -0.18 1.45
N THR A 22 -16.54 -0.22 0.38
CA THR A 22 -16.97 -0.87 -0.87
C THR A 22 -16.78 -2.39 -0.79
N GLY A 23 -17.77 -3.16 -1.24
CA GLY A 23 -17.69 -4.63 -1.30
C GLY A 23 -17.61 -5.28 0.09
N SER A 24 -18.43 -4.81 1.03
CA SER A 24 -18.45 -5.26 2.43
C SER A 24 -19.47 -6.37 2.73
N ASN A 25 -20.06 -6.98 1.71
CA ASN A 25 -20.98 -8.12 1.85
C ASN A 25 -20.26 -9.47 2.07
N THR A 26 -18.94 -9.53 1.92
CA THR A 26 -18.16 -10.77 2.10
C THR A 26 -16.71 -10.46 2.46
N GLY A 27 -15.97 -11.49 2.88
CA GLY A 27 -14.52 -11.47 3.04
C GLY A 27 -14.01 -10.32 3.92
N ILE A 28 -12.91 -9.71 3.47
CA ILE A 28 -12.18 -8.65 4.21
C ILE A 28 -13.07 -7.45 4.48
N GLY A 29 -13.91 -7.05 3.51
CA GLY A 29 -14.82 -5.92 3.67
C GLY A 29 -15.85 -6.14 4.77
N LYS A 30 -16.44 -7.34 4.85
CA LYS A 30 -17.38 -7.71 5.94
C LYS A 30 -16.68 -7.69 7.30
N ALA A 31 -15.48 -8.29 7.40
CA ALA A 31 -14.71 -8.31 8.65
C ALA A 31 -14.31 -6.90 9.10
N THR A 32 -13.92 -6.03 8.17
CA THR A 32 -13.61 -4.63 8.47
C THR A 32 -14.86 -3.88 8.95
N ALA A 33 -16.00 -4.09 8.29
CA ALA A 33 -17.27 -3.48 8.69
C ALA A 33 -17.69 -3.89 10.11
N LYS A 34 -17.56 -5.18 10.43
CA LYS A 34 -17.84 -5.73 11.76
C LYS A 34 -17.05 -5.00 12.85
N GLU A 35 -15.74 -4.88 12.69
CA GLU A 35 -14.91 -4.24 13.72
C GLU A 35 -15.19 -2.75 13.87
N LEU A 36 -15.39 -2.01 12.78
CA LEU A 36 -15.75 -0.58 12.87
C LEU A 36 -17.12 -0.39 13.54
N TYR A 37 -18.10 -1.24 13.22
CA TYR A 37 -19.42 -1.25 13.84
C TYR A 37 -19.35 -1.59 15.33
N ARG A 38 -18.56 -2.61 15.71
CA ARG A 38 -18.30 -2.99 17.10
C ARG A 38 -17.68 -1.84 17.91
N LEU A 39 -16.82 -1.04 17.28
CA LEU A 39 -16.19 0.13 17.89
C LEU A 39 -17.10 1.37 17.95
N GLY A 40 -18.34 1.32 17.46
CA GLY A 40 -19.31 2.42 17.55
C GLY A 40 -19.49 3.27 16.30
N ALA A 41 -18.80 2.94 15.20
CA ALA A 41 -18.91 3.72 13.98
C ALA A 41 -20.25 3.48 13.27
N ARG A 42 -20.75 4.50 12.57
CA ARG A 42 -21.75 4.35 11.52
C ARG A 42 -21.05 3.80 10.27
N VAL A 43 -21.40 2.58 9.84
CA VAL A 43 -20.76 1.90 8.72
C VAL A 43 -21.74 1.72 7.57
N ILE A 44 -21.38 2.30 6.43
CA ILE A 44 -22.11 2.22 5.17
C ILE A 44 -21.53 1.06 4.35
N LEU A 45 -22.33 0.01 4.20
CA LEU A 45 -22.05 -1.16 3.39
C LEU A 45 -22.42 -0.88 1.93
N ALA A 46 -21.42 -0.46 1.13
CA ALA A 46 -21.63 -0.13 -0.28
C ALA A 46 -21.41 -1.36 -1.17
N CYS A 47 -22.51 -1.96 -1.63
CA CYS A 47 -22.52 -3.26 -2.28
C CYS A 47 -23.37 -3.25 -3.55
N ARG A 48 -22.96 -4.03 -4.55
CA ARG A 48 -23.73 -4.22 -5.79
C ARG A 48 -24.97 -5.09 -5.56
N ASP A 49 -24.81 -6.15 -4.78
CA ASP A 49 -25.89 -7.08 -4.45
C ASP A 49 -26.47 -6.73 -3.08
N ILE A 50 -27.66 -6.15 -3.08
CA ILE A 50 -28.33 -5.67 -1.86
C ILE A 50 -28.75 -6.84 -0.96
N LYS A 51 -29.25 -7.94 -1.53
CA LYS A 51 -29.68 -9.10 -0.73
C LYS A 51 -28.50 -9.70 0.03
N ARG A 52 -27.36 -9.89 -0.65
CA ARG A 52 -26.14 -10.36 0.01
C ARG A 52 -25.61 -9.36 1.05
N ALA A 53 -25.87 -8.06 0.87
CA ALA A 53 -25.49 -7.05 1.85
C ALA A 53 -26.40 -7.10 3.09
N GLU A 54 -27.71 -7.34 2.92
CA GLU A 54 -28.67 -7.56 4.01
C GLU A 54 -28.29 -8.78 4.84
N ASP A 55 -27.98 -9.90 4.19
CA ASP A 55 -27.49 -11.12 4.87
C ASP A 55 -26.21 -10.84 5.67
N ALA A 56 -25.26 -10.10 5.08
CA ALA A 56 -24.01 -9.74 5.75
C ALA A 56 -24.26 -8.82 6.96
N LEU A 57 -25.17 -7.86 6.84
CA LEU A 57 -25.58 -6.96 7.93
C LEU A 57 -26.15 -7.76 9.10
N LEU A 58 -27.09 -8.67 8.84
CA LEU A 58 -27.70 -9.53 9.87
C LEU A 58 -26.64 -10.42 10.56
N GLN A 59 -25.71 -10.99 9.79
CA GLN A 59 -24.62 -11.77 10.36
C GLN A 59 -23.72 -10.92 11.26
N ILE A 60 -23.35 -9.70 10.83
CA ILE A 60 -22.54 -8.80 11.66
C ILE A 60 -23.28 -8.48 12.97
N GLN A 61 -24.56 -8.10 12.90
CA GLN A 61 -25.36 -7.79 14.09
C GLN A 61 -25.44 -8.99 15.05
N ASN A 62 -25.63 -10.19 14.53
CA ASN A 62 -25.67 -11.41 15.34
C ASN A 62 -24.31 -11.73 15.99
N GLU A 63 -23.20 -11.55 15.27
CA GLU A 63 -21.84 -11.80 15.76
C GLU A 63 -21.45 -10.86 16.93
N VAL A 64 -21.99 -9.64 16.97
CA VAL A 64 -21.66 -8.64 18.01
C VAL A 64 -22.82 -8.32 18.96
N ARG A 65 -23.87 -9.16 18.97
CA ARG A 65 -25.11 -8.91 19.75
C ARG A 65 -24.92 -8.74 21.27
N ASN A 66 -23.82 -9.26 21.81
CA ASN A 66 -23.49 -9.22 23.23
C ASN A 66 -22.60 -8.02 23.59
N GLU A 67 -22.22 -7.20 22.62
CA GLU A 67 -21.39 -6.01 22.82
C GLU A 67 -22.29 -4.81 23.13
N ASP A 68 -21.97 -4.08 24.19
CA ASP A 68 -22.69 -2.86 24.54
C ASP A 68 -22.24 -1.68 23.68
N LYS A 69 -23.19 -0.81 23.33
CA LYS A 69 -22.95 0.43 22.56
C LYS A 69 -22.30 0.14 21.20
N VAL A 70 -22.87 -0.72 20.37
CA VAL A 70 -22.44 -0.83 18.96
C VAL A 70 -22.88 0.38 18.13
N GLY A 71 -22.31 0.53 16.93
CA GLY A 71 -22.61 1.64 16.02
C GLY A 71 -23.91 1.44 15.23
N GLU A 72 -23.91 1.87 13.97
CA GLU A 72 -25.05 1.69 13.05
C GLU A 72 -24.58 1.10 11.71
N LEU A 73 -25.37 0.21 11.11
CA LEU A 73 -25.11 -0.35 9.79
C LEU A 73 -26.15 0.16 8.79
N VAL A 74 -25.69 0.66 7.65
CA VAL A 74 -26.57 1.12 6.56
C VAL A 74 -26.10 0.53 5.25
N ILE A 75 -27.04 0.10 4.40
CA ILE A 75 -26.72 -0.46 3.09
C ILE A 75 -26.91 0.62 2.01
N LYS A 76 -25.97 0.68 1.08
CA LYS A 76 -26.07 1.49 -0.13
C LYS A 76 -25.75 0.67 -1.38
N HIS A 77 -26.57 0.87 -2.41
CA HIS A 77 -26.28 0.26 -3.71
C HIS A 77 -25.06 0.94 -4.34
N LEU A 78 -24.07 0.14 -4.73
CA LEU A 78 -22.89 0.60 -5.47
C LEU A 78 -22.44 -0.47 -6.45
N ASN A 79 -22.62 -0.21 -7.75
CA ASN A 79 -21.97 -0.96 -8.82
C ASN A 79 -20.78 -0.19 -9.37
N LEU A 80 -19.55 -0.63 -9.06
CA LEU A 80 -18.32 0.00 -9.53
C LEU A 80 -18.05 -0.18 -11.02
N SER A 81 -18.76 -1.09 -11.71
CA SER A 81 -18.68 -1.23 -13.17
C SER A 81 -19.59 -0.26 -13.93
N SER A 82 -20.18 0.72 -13.25
CA SER A 82 -21.12 1.69 -13.82
C SER A 82 -20.91 3.06 -13.20
N PHE A 83 -20.41 4.03 -13.96
CA PHE A 83 -20.19 5.38 -13.45
C PHE A 83 -21.49 6.08 -13.07
N SER A 84 -22.60 5.74 -13.73
CA SER A 84 -23.94 6.21 -13.33
C SER A 84 -24.29 5.74 -11.90
N SER A 85 -24.03 4.47 -11.58
CA SER A 85 -24.24 3.94 -10.23
C SER A 85 -23.29 4.57 -9.22
N VAL A 86 -22.04 4.84 -9.58
CA VAL A 86 -21.06 5.49 -8.70
C VAL A 86 -21.50 6.91 -8.36
N ARG A 87 -21.94 7.69 -9.35
CA ARG A 87 -22.43 9.07 -9.16
C ARG A 87 -23.66 9.10 -8.24
N LYS A 88 -24.65 8.25 -8.52
CA LYS A 88 -25.85 8.15 -7.69
C LYS A 88 -25.53 7.80 -6.23
N CYS A 89 -24.63 6.84 -6.00
CA CYS A 89 -24.19 6.48 -4.65
C CYS A 89 -23.50 7.66 -3.95
N ALA A 90 -22.59 8.34 -4.64
CA ALA A 90 -21.88 9.50 -4.09
C ALA A 90 -22.82 10.68 -3.79
N GLU A 91 -23.80 10.94 -4.65
CA GLU A 91 -24.85 11.95 -4.44
C GLU A 91 -25.68 11.64 -3.18
N GLU A 92 -26.14 10.40 -3.04
CA GLU A 92 -26.90 9.98 -1.86
C GLU A 92 -26.09 10.13 -0.56
N ILE A 93 -24.81 9.78 -0.58
CA ILE A 93 -23.91 9.95 0.57
C ILE A 93 -23.69 11.43 0.84
N ASN A 94 -23.48 12.23 -0.21
CA ASN A 94 -23.27 13.67 -0.07
C ASN A 94 -24.47 14.39 0.56
N LEU A 95 -25.68 13.94 0.24
CA LEU A 95 -26.94 14.47 0.75
C LEU A 95 -27.32 13.96 2.15
N LYS A 96 -27.14 12.66 2.43
CA LYS A 96 -27.70 12.03 3.64
C LYS A 96 -26.71 11.92 4.80
N GLU A 97 -25.41 11.88 4.51
CA GLU A 97 -24.39 11.71 5.53
C GLU A 97 -23.81 13.07 5.90
N GLU A 98 -23.81 13.39 7.19
CA GLU A 98 -23.26 14.65 7.69
C GLU A 98 -21.73 14.69 7.49
N ASN A 99 -21.07 13.61 7.92
CA ASN A 99 -19.61 13.45 7.89
C ASN A 99 -19.21 12.10 7.26
N LEU A 100 -18.02 12.03 6.67
CA LEU A 100 -17.40 10.82 6.16
C LEU A 100 -15.92 10.77 6.55
N HIS A 101 -15.61 9.99 7.58
CA HIS A 101 -14.29 9.96 8.20
C HIS A 101 -13.39 8.86 7.62
N PHE A 102 -13.98 7.75 7.17
CA PHE A 102 -13.24 6.63 6.60
C PHE A 102 -13.82 6.26 5.24
N LEU A 103 -12.99 6.31 4.20
CA LEU A 103 -13.31 5.74 2.88
C LEU A 103 -12.42 4.51 2.65
N ILE A 104 -13.03 3.33 2.56
CA ILE A 104 -12.32 2.06 2.37
C ILE A 104 -12.70 1.49 1.00
N ASN A 105 -11.83 1.76 0.02
CA ASN A 105 -11.90 1.24 -1.33
C ASN A 105 -11.40 -0.22 -1.35
N ASN A 106 -12.25 -1.14 -0.89
CA ASN A 106 -11.94 -2.55 -0.68
C ASN A 106 -12.41 -3.47 -1.83
N ALA A 107 -13.52 -3.14 -2.48
CA ALA A 107 -14.09 -3.99 -3.51
C ALA A 107 -13.08 -4.32 -4.62
N GLY A 108 -13.21 -5.51 -5.19
CA GLY A 108 -12.39 -5.85 -6.34
C GLY A 108 -12.79 -7.16 -7.01
N VAL A 109 -12.35 -7.29 -8.24
CA VAL A 109 -12.44 -8.48 -9.08
C VAL A 109 -11.03 -8.90 -9.50
N MET A 110 -10.84 -10.19 -9.73
CA MET A 110 -9.54 -10.77 -10.03
C MET A 110 -9.69 -11.91 -11.02
N VAL A 111 -8.75 -11.99 -11.96
CA VAL A 111 -8.67 -13.01 -13.02
C VAL A 111 -10.03 -13.17 -13.73
N CYS A 112 -10.69 -12.06 -14.06
CA CYS A 112 -11.87 -12.08 -14.91
C CYS A 112 -11.50 -12.45 -16.35
N PRO A 113 -12.36 -13.18 -17.08
CA PRO A 113 -12.25 -13.27 -18.53
C PRO A 113 -12.26 -11.88 -19.16
N GLU A 114 -11.79 -11.79 -20.40
CA GLU A 114 -11.84 -10.55 -21.16
C GLU A 114 -13.28 -10.02 -21.22
N GLY A 115 -13.45 -8.75 -20.90
CA GLY A 115 -14.76 -8.13 -20.81
C GLY A 115 -14.67 -6.67 -20.43
N LYS A 116 -15.77 -5.94 -20.65
CA LYS A 116 -15.86 -4.50 -20.42
C LYS A 116 -16.89 -4.16 -19.34
N THR A 117 -16.67 -3.05 -18.65
CA THR A 117 -17.66 -2.40 -17.79
C THR A 117 -18.78 -1.78 -18.63
N GLU A 118 -19.85 -1.31 -17.98
CA GLU A 118 -20.94 -0.60 -18.68
C GLU A 118 -20.43 0.63 -19.42
N ASP A 119 -19.42 1.31 -18.85
CA ASP A 119 -18.77 2.48 -19.46
C ASP A 119 -17.65 2.13 -20.46
N GLY A 120 -17.47 0.84 -20.82
CA GLY A 120 -16.57 0.41 -21.88
C GLY A 120 -15.10 0.19 -21.48
N PHE A 121 -14.76 0.23 -20.18
CA PHE A 121 -13.39 -0.02 -19.71
C PHE A 121 -13.13 -1.50 -19.47
N GLU A 122 -11.87 -1.92 -19.55
CA GLU A 122 -11.48 -3.27 -19.13
C GLU A 122 -11.94 -3.55 -17.70
N THR A 123 -12.48 -4.76 -17.46
CA THR A 123 -13.21 -5.10 -16.23
C THR A 123 -12.42 -4.85 -14.94
N HIS A 124 -11.15 -5.24 -14.86
CA HIS A 124 -10.33 -5.02 -13.67
C HIS A 124 -10.02 -3.54 -13.49
N PHE A 125 -9.59 -2.85 -14.54
CA PHE A 125 -9.24 -1.44 -14.49
C PHE A 125 -10.46 -0.57 -14.15
N GLY A 126 -11.60 -0.84 -14.78
CA GLY A 126 -12.87 -0.19 -14.53
C GLY A 126 -13.36 -0.38 -13.09
N VAL A 127 -13.43 -1.63 -12.60
CA VAL A 127 -13.98 -1.92 -11.26
C VAL A 127 -12.99 -1.63 -10.14
N ASN A 128 -11.75 -2.11 -10.24
CA ASN A 128 -10.79 -2.02 -9.14
C ASN A 128 -10.21 -0.62 -8.98
N HIS A 129 -10.13 0.15 -10.07
CA HIS A 129 -9.48 1.45 -10.09
C HIS A 129 -10.44 2.59 -10.47
N LEU A 130 -10.95 2.66 -11.70
CA LEU A 130 -11.70 3.84 -12.18
C LEU A 130 -12.98 4.12 -11.39
N GLY A 131 -13.74 3.09 -11.04
CA GLY A 131 -14.94 3.23 -10.20
C GLY A 131 -14.60 3.80 -8.82
N HIS A 132 -13.51 3.34 -8.19
CA HIS A 132 -13.04 3.87 -6.91
C HIS A 132 -12.45 5.27 -7.04
N PHE A 133 -11.72 5.54 -8.12
CA PHE A 133 -11.19 6.87 -8.42
C PHE A 133 -12.31 7.89 -8.48
N LEU A 134 -13.35 7.61 -9.29
CA LEU A 134 -14.51 8.47 -9.44
C LEU A 134 -15.25 8.64 -8.09
N LEU A 135 -15.52 7.55 -7.38
CA LEU A 135 -16.18 7.59 -6.07
C LEU A 135 -15.40 8.48 -5.08
N THR A 136 -14.08 8.29 -5.02
CA THR A 136 -13.19 9.04 -4.13
C THR A 136 -13.22 10.52 -4.47
N CYS A 137 -13.10 10.88 -5.76
CA CYS A 137 -13.14 12.28 -6.20
C CYS A 137 -14.47 12.96 -5.85
N LEU A 138 -15.61 12.26 -6.03
CA LEU A 138 -16.94 12.81 -5.74
C LEU A 138 -17.20 12.99 -4.23
N LEU A 139 -16.59 12.16 -3.39
CA LEU A 139 -16.72 12.23 -1.93
C LEU A 139 -15.65 13.10 -1.27
N LEU A 140 -14.61 13.49 -2.01
CA LEU A 140 -13.43 14.16 -1.48
C LEU A 140 -13.75 15.45 -0.70
N PRO A 141 -14.65 16.35 -1.16
CA PRO A 141 -15.01 17.54 -0.38
C PRO A 141 -15.58 17.20 1.00
N LYS A 142 -16.47 16.20 1.09
CA LYS A 142 -17.04 15.76 2.37
C LYS A 142 -15.98 15.16 3.28
N ILE A 143 -15.07 14.35 2.73
CA ILE A 143 -13.98 13.72 3.49
C ILE A 143 -13.06 14.78 4.09
N ILE A 144 -12.70 15.81 3.31
CA ILE A 144 -11.88 16.93 3.77
C ILE A 144 -12.60 17.68 4.91
N ASN A 145 -13.89 17.96 4.77
CA ASN A 145 -14.67 18.63 5.81
C ASN A 145 -14.85 17.78 7.08
N SER A 146 -14.66 16.47 6.97
CA SER A 146 -14.76 15.51 8.09
C SER A 146 -13.40 15.23 8.75
N ALA A 147 -12.36 16.01 8.42
CA ALA A 147 -11.02 15.80 8.97
C ALA A 147 -11.03 15.84 10.52
N PRO A 148 -10.21 15.01 11.20
CA PRO A 148 -9.25 14.06 10.64
C PRO A 148 -9.93 12.85 9.98
N ALA A 149 -9.52 12.55 8.74
CA ALA A 149 -10.12 11.50 7.92
C ALA A 149 -9.07 10.60 7.25
N ARG A 150 -9.52 9.45 6.75
CA ARG A 150 -8.67 8.42 6.14
C ARG A 150 -9.27 7.86 4.87
N ILE A 151 -8.43 7.68 3.87
CA ILE A 151 -8.76 6.98 2.63
C ILE A 151 -7.84 5.76 2.50
N ILE A 152 -8.41 4.56 2.40
CA ILE A 152 -7.68 3.30 2.29
C ILE A 152 -7.99 2.65 0.95
N ASN A 153 -6.97 2.48 0.11
CA ASN A 153 -7.05 1.81 -1.18
C ASN A 153 -6.48 0.40 -1.09
N VAL A 154 -7.34 -0.62 -1.21
CA VAL A 154 -6.91 -2.02 -1.16
C VAL A 154 -6.27 -2.44 -2.49
N SER A 155 -4.95 -2.64 -2.44
CA SER A 155 -4.13 -3.15 -3.54
C SER A 155 -3.73 -4.62 -3.29
N SER A 156 -2.71 -5.12 -3.98
CA SER A 156 -2.23 -6.49 -3.91
C SER A 156 -0.74 -6.56 -4.21
N ASP A 157 -0.01 -7.57 -3.73
CA ASP A 157 1.38 -7.83 -4.16
C ASP A 157 1.49 -8.01 -5.69
N ALA A 158 0.39 -8.34 -6.38
CA ALA A 158 0.31 -8.33 -7.84
C ALA A 158 0.75 -7.01 -8.48
N HIS A 159 0.62 -5.86 -7.79
CA HIS A 159 1.06 -4.56 -8.31
C HIS A 159 2.56 -4.53 -8.66
N LYS A 160 3.39 -5.35 -8.00
CA LYS A 160 4.84 -5.43 -8.25
C LYS A 160 5.17 -5.95 -9.65
N PHE A 161 4.25 -6.70 -10.24
CA PHE A 161 4.35 -7.24 -11.59
C PHE A 161 3.49 -6.46 -12.60
N GLY A 162 2.81 -5.41 -12.14
CA GLY A 162 1.98 -4.57 -12.98
C GLY A 162 2.83 -3.62 -13.82
N VAL A 163 2.36 -3.34 -15.03
CA VAL A 163 2.88 -2.28 -15.89
C VAL A 163 1.70 -1.42 -16.31
N MET A 164 1.83 -0.10 -16.24
CA MET A 164 0.81 0.81 -16.77
C MET A 164 0.98 0.91 -18.29
N HIS A 165 0.07 0.31 -19.04
CA HIS A 165 0.02 0.45 -20.49
C HIS A 165 -0.74 1.73 -20.87
N TRP A 166 -0.09 2.89 -20.75
CA TRP A 166 -0.74 4.19 -20.95
C TRP A 166 -1.43 4.33 -22.32
N ASP A 167 -0.84 3.75 -23.37
CA ASP A 167 -1.42 3.76 -24.73
C ASP A 167 -2.49 2.69 -24.96
N ASP A 168 -2.74 1.82 -23.99
CA ASP A 168 -3.65 0.68 -24.08
C ASP A 168 -4.18 0.22 -22.72
N LEU A 169 -4.74 1.16 -21.94
CA LEU A 169 -5.21 0.87 -20.57
C LEU A 169 -6.33 -0.18 -20.55
N ASN A 170 -7.05 -0.34 -21.66
CA ASN A 170 -8.18 -1.24 -21.81
C ASN A 170 -7.83 -2.58 -22.48
N TYR A 171 -6.54 -2.87 -22.76
CA TYR A 171 -6.13 -4.10 -23.45
C TYR A 171 -6.82 -4.29 -24.82
N GLU A 172 -6.98 -3.23 -25.60
CA GLU A 172 -7.61 -3.26 -26.94
C GLU A 172 -6.59 -3.53 -28.05
N LYS A 173 -5.31 -3.17 -27.83
CA LYS A 173 -4.24 -3.32 -28.84
C LYS A 173 -3.42 -4.59 -28.63
N LYS A 174 -3.37 -5.11 -27.41
CA LYS A 174 -2.60 -6.31 -27.05
C LYS A 174 -3.51 -7.48 -26.71
N ARG A 175 -2.99 -8.70 -26.83
CA ARG A 175 -3.67 -9.90 -26.36
C ARG A 175 -3.97 -9.77 -24.86
N TYR A 176 -5.22 -10.00 -24.49
CA TYR A 176 -5.67 -9.91 -23.11
C TYR A 176 -4.92 -10.89 -22.19
N SER A 177 -4.47 -10.37 -21.05
CA SER A 177 -3.87 -11.14 -19.97
C SER A 177 -4.62 -10.81 -18.67
N ALA A 178 -5.41 -11.75 -18.16
CA ALA A 178 -6.20 -11.54 -16.95
C ALA A 178 -5.33 -11.23 -15.72
N ILE A 179 -4.15 -11.86 -15.63
CA ILE A 179 -3.18 -11.58 -14.57
C ILE A 179 -2.55 -10.19 -14.77
N GLY A 180 -2.17 -9.85 -16.00
CA GLY A 180 -1.59 -8.55 -16.35
C GLY A 180 -2.55 -7.39 -16.09
N ALA A 181 -3.80 -7.51 -16.54
CA ALA A 181 -4.86 -6.52 -16.34
C ALA A 181 -5.18 -6.33 -14.85
N TYR A 182 -5.26 -7.43 -14.09
CA TYR A 182 -5.40 -7.35 -12.63
C TYR A 182 -4.20 -6.64 -11.98
N ALA A 183 -2.97 -7.01 -12.33
CA ALA A 183 -1.76 -6.39 -11.81
C ALA A 183 -1.69 -4.89 -12.13
N GLN A 184 -2.04 -4.49 -13.37
CA GLN A 184 -2.17 -3.09 -13.77
C GLN A 184 -3.19 -2.35 -12.90
N SER A 185 -4.38 -2.93 -12.67
CA SER A 185 -5.41 -2.30 -11.83
C SER A 185 -4.94 -2.08 -10.38
N LYS A 186 -4.14 -3.01 -9.84
CA LYS A 186 -3.60 -2.91 -8.47
C LYS A 186 -2.42 -1.94 -8.38
N LEU A 187 -1.62 -1.82 -9.44
CA LEU A 187 -0.61 -0.76 -9.57
C LEU A 187 -1.25 0.63 -9.64
N ALA A 188 -2.33 0.79 -10.40
CA ALA A 188 -3.07 2.04 -10.48
C ALA A 188 -3.58 2.51 -9.11
N ASN A 189 -4.01 1.60 -8.23
CA ASN A 189 -4.40 1.94 -6.85
C ASN A 189 -3.22 2.46 -6.00
N VAL A 190 -2.00 1.94 -6.21
CA VAL A 190 -0.80 2.44 -5.52
C VAL A 190 -0.45 3.84 -6.01
N LEU A 191 -0.40 4.03 -7.33
CA LEU A 191 -0.12 5.34 -7.94
C LEU A 191 -1.14 6.40 -7.52
N PHE A 192 -2.42 6.05 -7.52
CA PHE A 192 -3.49 6.93 -7.07
C PHE A 192 -3.35 7.32 -5.60
N THR A 193 -2.93 6.39 -4.74
CA THR A 193 -2.70 6.69 -3.32
C THR A 193 -1.57 7.70 -3.15
N MET A 194 -0.46 7.51 -3.86
CA MET A 194 0.69 8.42 -3.80
C MET A 194 0.30 9.83 -4.23
N GLU A 195 -0.37 9.95 -5.38
CA GLU A 195 -0.82 11.24 -5.91
C GLU A 195 -1.86 11.91 -5.01
N LEU A 196 -2.84 11.15 -4.51
CA LEU A 196 -3.90 11.69 -3.66
C LEU A 196 -3.35 12.15 -2.31
N ALA A 197 -2.37 11.44 -1.73
CA ALA A 197 -1.72 11.85 -0.50
C ALA A 197 -1.01 13.20 -0.64
N GLU A 198 -0.28 13.41 -1.74
CA GLU A 198 0.41 14.69 -1.97
C GLU A 198 -0.58 15.84 -2.10
N LYS A 199 -1.71 15.62 -2.81
CA LYS A 199 -2.79 16.62 -2.91
C LYS A 199 -3.50 16.93 -1.59
N LEU A 200 -3.41 16.05 -0.59
CA LEU A 200 -4.11 16.18 0.69
C LEU A 200 -3.18 16.49 1.88
N LYS A 201 -1.89 16.71 1.64
CA LYS A 201 -0.84 16.89 2.67
C LYS A 201 -1.15 17.94 3.74
N ALA A 202 -1.91 18.98 3.39
CA ALA A 202 -2.31 20.06 4.31
C ALA A 202 -3.78 20.00 4.75
N LYS A 203 -4.48 18.90 4.48
CA LYS A 203 -5.94 18.77 4.73
C LYS A 203 -6.31 17.83 5.86
N SER A 204 -5.33 17.34 6.63
CA SER A 204 -5.53 16.36 7.71
C SER A 204 -6.31 15.10 7.25
N VAL A 205 -6.09 14.71 5.99
CA VAL A 205 -6.60 13.47 5.42
C VAL A 205 -5.42 12.59 5.05
N ALA A 206 -5.29 11.44 5.72
CA ALA A 206 -4.24 10.48 5.38
C ALA A 206 -4.76 9.47 4.36
N VAL A 207 -3.91 9.13 3.38
CA VAL A 207 -4.25 8.21 2.29
C VAL A 207 -3.27 7.04 2.30
N TYR A 208 -3.78 5.82 2.30
CA TYR A 208 -2.97 4.61 2.42
C TYR A 208 -3.31 3.61 1.33
N SER A 209 -2.30 2.95 0.78
CA SER A 209 -2.49 1.77 -0.06
C SER A 209 -2.03 0.54 0.70
N ILE A 210 -2.81 -0.53 0.70
CA ILE A 210 -2.50 -1.71 1.54
C ILE A 210 -2.62 -3.01 0.75
N HIS A 211 -1.85 -4.02 1.13
CA HIS A 211 -2.10 -5.41 0.73
C HIS A 211 -2.53 -6.25 1.94
N PRO A 212 -3.72 -6.88 1.91
CA PRO A 212 -4.24 -7.61 3.07
C PRO A 212 -3.58 -8.99 3.28
N GLY A 213 -2.75 -9.45 2.34
CA GLY A 213 -2.27 -10.83 2.26
C GLY A 213 -3.12 -11.68 1.30
N ILE A 214 -2.79 -12.96 1.21
CA ILE A 214 -3.59 -13.95 0.48
C ILE A 214 -4.72 -14.37 1.42
N VAL A 215 -5.93 -13.84 1.22
CA VAL A 215 -7.07 -14.09 2.10
C VAL A 215 -8.09 -14.97 1.40
N ARG A 216 -8.62 -15.96 2.11
CA ARG A 216 -9.67 -16.85 1.57
C ARG A 216 -10.98 -16.06 1.41
N THR A 217 -11.22 -15.56 0.20
CA THR A 217 -12.37 -14.73 -0.16
C THR A 217 -12.97 -15.18 -1.49
N ASP A 218 -14.17 -14.72 -1.81
CA ASP A 218 -14.84 -14.93 -3.13
C ASP A 218 -14.10 -14.26 -4.31
N LEU A 219 -12.90 -13.70 -4.09
CA LEU A 219 -12.09 -13.03 -5.11
C LEU A 219 -11.64 -14.01 -6.20
N GLY A 220 -11.46 -15.29 -5.88
CA GLY A 220 -11.04 -16.34 -6.82
C GLY A 220 -12.17 -16.93 -7.69
N ARG A 221 -13.41 -16.42 -7.62
CA ARG A 221 -14.59 -17.01 -8.27
C ARG A 221 -14.53 -17.12 -9.80
N TYR A 222 -13.63 -16.40 -10.45
CA TYR A 222 -13.47 -16.44 -11.91
C TYR A 222 -12.31 -17.33 -12.38
N VAL A 223 -11.50 -17.89 -11.47
CA VAL A 223 -10.30 -18.67 -11.81
C VAL A 223 -10.64 -19.88 -12.70
N ASP A 224 -11.68 -20.63 -12.36
CA ASP A 224 -12.13 -21.77 -13.17
C ASP A 224 -12.64 -21.34 -14.55
N LYS A 225 -13.32 -20.20 -14.63
CA LYS A 225 -13.88 -19.68 -15.88
C LYS A 225 -12.79 -19.15 -16.82
N THR A 226 -11.71 -18.59 -16.27
CA THR A 226 -10.66 -17.93 -17.05
C THR A 226 -9.57 -18.89 -17.52
N PHE A 227 -9.25 -19.93 -16.74
CA PHE A 227 -8.24 -20.91 -17.12
C PHE A 227 -8.86 -22.20 -17.62
N PHE A 228 -9.35 -23.04 -16.71
CA PHE A 228 -10.04 -24.28 -17.00
C PHE A 228 -10.76 -24.76 -15.75
N TRP A 229 -11.79 -25.61 -15.93
CA TRP A 229 -12.54 -26.19 -14.82
C TRP A 229 -11.62 -26.99 -13.89
N GLY A 230 -11.53 -26.58 -12.62
CA GLY A 230 -10.65 -27.17 -11.60
C GLY A 230 -9.39 -26.35 -11.28
N ALA A 231 -9.10 -25.28 -12.03
CA ALA A 231 -7.97 -24.40 -11.76
C ALA A 231 -8.06 -23.69 -10.39
N HIS A 232 -9.27 -23.37 -9.92
CA HIS A 232 -9.49 -22.80 -8.59
C HIS A 232 -9.07 -23.77 -7.49
N TRP A 233 -9.35 -25.06 -7.66
CA TRP A 233 -8.95 -26.10 -6.70
C TRP A 233 -7.42 -26.27 -6.67
N ILE A 234 -6.77 -26.32 -7.84
CA ILE A 234 -5.29 -26.42 -7.95
C ILE A 234 -4.61 -25.20 -7.33
N THR A 235 -5.05 -24.00 -7.69
CA THR A 235 -4.49 -22.76 -7.12
C THR A 235 -4.76 -22.65 -5.62
N SER A 236 -5.94 -23.07 -5.15
CA SER A 236 -6.25 -23.08 -3.71
C SER A 236 -5.38 -24.04 -2.92
N LEU A 237 -4.97 -25.19 -3.49
CA LEU A 237 -4.02 -26.11 -2.86
C LEU A 237 -2.62 -25.49 -2.76
N VAL A 238 -2.15 -24.83 -3.82
CA VAL A 238 -0.83 -24.17 -3.87
C VAL A 238 -0.74 -23.01 -2.87
N PHE A 239 -1.82 -22.23 -2.73
CA PHE A 239 -1.85 -21.07 -1.84
C PHE A 239 -2.38 -21.38 -0.42
N MET A 240 -2.81 -22.62 -0.17
CA MET A 240 -3.35 -23.08 1.12
C MET A 240 -2.50 -22.69 2.35
N PRO A 241 -1.17 -22.90 2.38
CA PRO A 241 -0.35 -22.57 3.54
C PRO A 241 -0.19 -21.05 3.77
N PHE A 242 -0.59 -20.23 2.81
CA PHE A 242 -0.52 -18.76 2.88
C PHE A 242 -1.88 -18.10 3.12
N TYR A 243 -2.97 -18.88 3.18
CA TYR A 243 -4.30 -18.33 3.41
C TYR A 243 -4.44 -17.76 4.81
N LYS A 244 -4.83 -16.51 4.84
CA LYS A 244 -5.31 -15.82 6.04
C LYS A 244 -6.83 -15.88 6.14
N THR A 245 -7.33 -15.73 7.37
CA THR A 245 -8.76 -15.49 7.59
C THR A 245 -9.15 -14.07 7.14
N PRO A 246 -10.43 -13.83 6.81
CA PRO A 246 -10.93 -12.47 6.55
C PRO A 246 -10.62 -11.47 7.67
N ASP A 247 -10.71 -11.89 8.93
CA ASP A 247 -10.39 -11.05 10.09
C ASP A 247 -8.90 -10.67 10.10
N GLU A 248 -7.99 -11.62 9.84
CA GLU A 248 -6.56 -11.34 9.72
C GLU A 248 -6.22 -10.40 8.55
N GLY A 249 -6.96 -10.49 7.45
CA GLY A 249 -6.86 -9.58 6.32
C GLY A 249 -7.32 -8.17 6.65
N ALA A 250 -8.40 -8.05 7.44
CA ALA A 250 -8.96 -6.77 7.88
C ALA A 250 -8.03 -6.02 8.84
N LEU A 251 -7.19 -6.72 9.62
CA LEU A 251 -6.26 -6.08 10.57
C LEU A 251 -5.38 -5.01 9.93
N THR A 252 -4.92 -5.20 8.69
CA THR A 252 -4.06 -4.21 8.02
C THR A 252 -4.85 -2.96 7.62
N ILE A 253 -6.11 -3.14 7.21
CA ILE A 253 -7.03 -2.03 6.93
C ILE A 253 -7.35 -1.27 8.21
N LEU A 254 -7.74 -1.98 9.27
CA LEU A 254 -8.06 -1.41 10.57
C LEU A 254 -6.86 -0.68 11.18
N HIS A 255 -5.66 -1.23 11.05
CA HIS A 255 -4.44 -0.55 11.50
C HIS A 255 -4.29 0.82 10.83
N CYS A 256 -4.43 0.90 9.51
CA CYS A 256 -4.28 2.15 8.78
C CYS A 256 -5.45 3.11 9.03
N ALA A 257 -6.66 2.59 9.20
CA ALA A 257 -7.85 3.39 9.49
C ALA A 257 -7.79 4.01 10.90
N LEU A 258 -7.29 3.28 11.90
CA LEU A 258 -7.32 3.70 13.31
C LEU A 258 -6.04 4.40 13.77
N LYS A 259 -5.01 4.50 12.91
CA LYS A 259 -3.75 5.17 13.24
C LYS A 259 -3.94 6.68 13.43
N GLU A 260 -3.48 7.19 14.57
CA GLU A 260 -3.59 8.61 14.93
C GLU A 260 -2.64 9.52 14.14
N SER A 261 -1.47 9.00 13.74
CA SER A 261 -0.48 9.77 12.97
C SER A 261 -0.72 9.71 11.47
N ASP A 262 -0.50 10.84 10.80
CA ASP A 262 -0.52 11.02 9.34
C ASP A 262 0.85 10.81 8.68
N GLU A 263 1.89 10.53 9.48
CA GLU A 263 3.31 10.49 9.07
C GLU A 263 3.61 9.56 7.89
N PHE A 264 2.75 8.59 7.62
CA PHE A 264 2.93 7.61 6.56
C PHE A 264 1.94 7.76 5.40
N SER A 265 1.22 8.88 5.32
CA SER A 265 0.31 9.16 4.20
C SER A 265 1.06 9.05 2.87
N GLY A 266 0.43 8.43 1.87
CA GLY A 266 1.04 8.13 0.55
C GLY A 266 1.84 6.84 0.50
N CYS A 267 2.02 6.14 1.63
CA CYS A 267 2.76 4.88 1.65
C CYS A 267 1.92 3.67 1.21
N TYR A 268 2.60 2.72 0.57
CA TYR A 268 2.11 1.37 0.38
C TYR A 268 2.54 0.48 1.56
N PHE A 269 1.56 -0.03 2.29
CA PHE A 269 1.76 -0.98 3.38
C PHE A 269 1.68 -2.41 2.83
N SER A 270 2.84 -3.00 2.59
CA SER A 270 3.04 -4.46 2.62
C SER A 270 3.98 -4.81 3.78
N LYS A 271 4.00 -6.08 4.18
CA LYS A 271 4.77 -6.62 5.32
C LYS A 271 6.26 -6.23 5.41
N ASP A 272 6.83 -5.54 4.42
CA ASP A 272 8.27 -5.26 4.35
C ASP A 272 8.71 -3.79 4.13
N ARG A 273 7.80 -2.79 4.09
CA ARG A 273 8.24 -1.38 3.98
C ARG A 273 8.64 -0.75 5.31
N GLU A 274 8.19 -1.32 6.42
CA GLU A 274 8.59 -0.92 7.79
C GLU A 274 10.06 -1.25 8.11
N LYS A 275 10.76 -1.99 7.24
CA LYS A 275 12.16 -2.37 7.44
C LYS A 275 13.18 -1.34 6.95
N LEU A 276 12.83 -0.49 5.99
CA LEU A 276 13.76 0.55 5.49
C LEU A 276 14.20 1.52 6.61
N PRO A 277 13.29 2.04 7.45
CA PRO A 277 13.65 2.80 8.65
C PRO A 277 14.41 1.99 9.71
N GLN A 278 14.31 0.64 9.70
CA GLN A 278 15.08 -0.22 10.61
C GLN A 278 16.53 -0.38 10.16
N PHE A 279 16.81 -0.17 8.87
CA PHE A 279 18.14 -0.36 8.27
C PHE A 279 18.88 0.95 8.02
N VAL A 280 18.21 2.11 8.04
CA VAL A 280 18.78 3.42 7.73
C VAL A 280 18.42 4.41 8.84
N THR A 281 19.42 5.08 9.42
CA THR A 281 19.21 6.09 10.47
C THR A 281 18.69 7.43 9.94
N GLU A 282 18.20 8.30 10.83
CA GLU A 282 17.79 9.70 10.53
C GLU A 282 18.86 10.51 9.76
N ARG A 283 20.14 10.20 9.97
CA ARG A 283 21.26 10.88 9.29
C ARG A 283 21.49 10.35 7.87
N ALA A 284 21.47 9.03 7.68
CA ALA A 284 21.65 8.41 6.37
C ALA A 284 20.38 8.49 5.51
N TYR A 285 19.21 8.64 6.12
CA TYR A 285 17.93 8.58 5.44
C TYR A 285 17.78 9.67 4.37
N PRO A 286 18.02 10.97 4.65
CA PRO A 286 17.94 12.02 3.64
C PRO A 286 18.87 11.79 2.45
N GLU A 287 20.09 11.30 2.67
CA GLU A 287 21.06 11.05 1.59
C GLU A 287 20.66 9.85 0.72
N VAL A 288 20.20 8.75 1.36
CA VAL A 288 19.79 7.54 0.66
C VAL A 288 18.52 7.77 -0.14
N VAL A 289 17.62 8.64 0.31
CA VAL A 289 16.34 8.92 -0.38
C VAL A 289 16.37 10.21 -1.23
N HIS A 290 17.47 10.96 -1.22
CA HIS A 290 17.55 12.25 -1.91
C HIS A 290 17.25 12.11 -3.41
N ASN A 291 16.22 12.81 -3.89
CA ASN A 291 15.76 12.80 -5.28
C ASN A 291 15.46 11.39 -5.85
N ILE A 292 15.22 10.38 -5.01
CA ILE A 292 14.81 9.05 -5.48
C ILE A 292 13.39 9.09 -6.08
N GLY A 293 12.50 9.93 -5.54
CA GLY A 293 11.10 9.98 -5.97
C GLY A 293 10.87 10.32 -7.45
N ASP A 294 11.80 11.06 -8.07
CA ASP A 294 11.74 11.48 -9.47
C ASP A 294 12.66 10.66 -10.39
N LYS A 295 13.15 9.51 -9.93
CA LYS A 295 14.15 8.71 -10.64
C LYS A 295 13.80 7.22 -10.62
N THR A 296 14.08 6.53 -11.72
CA THR A 296 14.07 5.06 -11.75
C THR A 296 15.51 4.59 -11.55
N ILE A 297 15.75 3.73 -10.56
CA ILE A 297 17.09 3.20 -10.26
C ILE A 297 17.11 1.70 -10.59
N ASN A 298 17.88 1.34 -11.61
CA ASN A 298 18.19 -0.03 -11.97
C ASN A 298 19.56 -0.35 -11.39
N TRP A 299 19.57 -1.06 -10.26
CA TRP A 299 20.81 -1.47 -9.59
C TRP A 299 20.88 -2.99 -9.46
N ARG A 300 22.08 -3.54 -9.68
CA ARG A 300 22.35 -4.97 -9.54
C ARG A 300 23.73 -5.19 -8.95
N PHE A 301 23.80 -5.86 -7.81
CA PHE A 301 25.04 -6.44 -7.31
C PHE A 301 25.45 -7.62 -8.19
N LEU A 302 26.73 -7.71 -8.53
CA LEU A 302 27.28 -8.85 -9.27
C LEU A 302 28.08 -9.75 -8.33
N GLU A 303 29.14 -9.22 -7.74
CA GLU A 303 30.02 -9.99 -6.87
C GLU A 303 30.80 -9.12 -5.88
N SER A 304 31.40 -9.76 -4.88
CA SER A 304 32.39 -9.12 -4.00
C SER A 304 33.77 -9.34 -4.61
N ILE A 305 34.36 -8.29 -5.16
CA ILE A 305 35.74 -8.31 -5.69
C ILE A 305 36.72 -8.67 -4.56
N GLN A 306 36.45 -8.17 -3.35
CA GLN A 306 37.12 -8.60 -2.13
C GLN A 306 36.10 -8.85 -1.03
N PRO A 307 36.36 -9.80 -0.11
CA PRO A 307 35.50 -10.01 1.04
C PRO A 307 35.39 -8.71 1.86
N PRO A 308 34.21 -8.38 2.40
CA PRO A 308 34.03 -7.22 3.26
C PRO A 308 35.02 -7.25 4.45
N LYS A 309 35.64 -6.10 4.74
CA LYS A 309 36.62 -5.99 5.83
C LYS A 309 36.17 -4.94 6.84
N VAL A 310 36.13 -5.29 8.11
CA VAL A 310 36.02 -4.31 9.20
C VAL A 310 37.32 -3.51 9.23
N VAL A 311 37.23 -2.20 9.04
CA VAL A 311 38.40 -1.31 9.01
C VAL A 311 38.48 -0.41 10.24
N HIS A 312 37.36 -0.20 10.93
CA HIS A 312 37.33 0.59 12.16
C HIS A 312 36.18 0.13 13.06
N VAL A 313 36.42 0.09 14.36
CA VAL A 313 35.42 -0.22 15.39
C VAL A 313 35.57 0.81 16.51
N ARG A 314 34.46 1.39 16.95
CA ARG A 314 34.44 2.31 18.09
C ARG A 314 33.21 2.09 18.96
N CYS A 315 33.32 2.51 20.21
CA CYS A 315 32.23 2.57 21.17
C CYS A 315 32.09 4.04 21.60
N LEU A 316 30.90 4.60 21.48
CA LEU A 316 30.58 5.98 21.78
C LEU A 316 29.61 6.03 22.95
N ASP A 317 29.94 6.80 23.97
CA ASP A 317 29.04 7.11 25.07
C ASP A 317 28.33 8.43 24.74
N VAL A 318 27.00 8.40 24.69
CA VAL A 318 26.20 9.59 24.37
C VAL A 318 25.43 10.02 25.61
N ILE A 319 25.87 11.12 26.23
CA ILE A 319 25.18 11.88 27.29
C ILE A 319 25.12 11.20 28.68
N THR A 320 24.95 9.88 28.79
CA THR A 320 25.00 9.14 30.07
C THR A 320 25.64 7.75 29.88
N LYS A 321 26.19 7.15 30.96
CA LYS A 321 26.76 5.77 30.95
C LYS A 321 25.78 4.69 30.51
N GLU A 322 24.49 5.02 30.40
CA GLU A 322 23.41 4.11 30.03
C GLU A 322 23.08 4.13 28.53
N ASN A 323 23.66 5.05 27.74
CA ASN A 323 23.40 5.20 26.31
C ASN A 323 24.68 4.95 25.49
N ILE A 324 25.07 3.67 25.44
CA ILE A 324 26.32 3.23 24.80
C ILE A 324 26.01 2.73 23.38
N PHE A 325 26.65 3.32 22.37
CA PHE A 325 26.52 2.91 20.98
C PHE A 325 27.82 2.33 20.45
N SER A 326 27.76 1.18 19.78
CA SER A 326 28.90 0.66 19.01
C SER A 326 28.73 1.04 17.55
N GLN A 327 29.82 1.46 16.92
CA GLN A 327 29.89 1.69 15.49
C GLN A 327 31.00 0.86 14.86
N ILE A 328 30.68 0.21 13.75
CA ILE A 328 31.60 -0.61 12.96
C ILE A 328 31.62 -0.05 11.54
N THR A 329 32.78 0.38 11.08
CA THR A 329 32.99 0.75 9.67
C THR A 329 33.48 -0.46 8.90
N VAL A 330 32.72 -0.84 7.88
CA VAL A 330 33.04 -1.95 6.98
C VAL A 330 33.36 -1.41 5.60
N ARG A 331 34.51 -1.82 5.08
CA ARG A 331 34.94 -1.60 3.71
C ARG A 331 34.34 -2.70 2.82
N PHE A 332 33.55 -2.28 1.84
CA PHE A 332 33.02 -3.13 0.78
C PHE A 332 33.76 -2.83 -0.52
N HIS A 333 34.24 -3.86 -1.19
CA HIS A 333 34.80 -3.75 -2.53
C HIS A 333 34.07 -4.75 -3.43
N THR A 334 33.18 -4.22 -4.24
CA THR A 334 32.15 -5.00 -4.93
C THR A 334 32.04 -4.57 -6.36
N GLN A 335 31.59 -5.47 -7.23
CA GLN A 335 31.23 -5.13 -8.59
C GLN A 335 29.71 -5.00 -8.70
N GLN A 336 29.26 -3.88 -9.24
CA GLN A 336 27.84 -3.51 -9.30
C GLN A 336 27.50 -2.89 -10.65
N ILE A 337 26.26 -3.03 -11.08
CA ILE A 337 25.68 -2.27 -12.19
C ILE A 337 24.72 -1.25 -11.59
N LEU A 338 24.79 -0.02 -12.07
CA LEU A 338 23.89 1.05 -11.69
C LEU A 338 23.52 1.83 -12.93
N ALA A 339 22.21 1.97 -13.17
CA ALA A 339 21.64 2.90 -14.14
C ALA A 339 20.53 3.69 -13.44
N VAL A 340 20.57 5.01 -13.58
CA VAL A 340 19.62 5.94 -12.98
C VAL A 340 18.98 6.72 -14.10
N TYR A 341 17.65 6.66 -14.15
CA TYR A 341 16.83 7.36 -15.10
C TYR A 341 16.11 8.51 -14.42
N ASP A 342 15.84 9.59 -15.14
CA ASP A 342 14.89 10.60 -14.68
C ASP A 342 13.44 10.12 -14.84
N ARG A 343 12.50 10.92 -14.33
CA ARG A 343 11.05 10.68 -14.44
C ARG A 343 10.51 10.57 -15.87
N PHE A 344 11.31 10.89 -16.89
CA PHE A 344 10.96 10.78 -18.30
C PHE A 344 11.61 9.56 -18.97
N GLY A 345 12.27 8.69 -18.19
CA GLY A 345 12.91 7.48 -18.70
C GLY A 345 14.24 7.73 -19.40
N ARG A 346 14.86 8.90 -19.23
CA ARG A 346 16.18 9.20 -19.80
C ARG A 346 17.27 8.79 -18.83
N LEU A 347 18.28 8.09 -19.32
CA LEU A 347 19.45 7.71 -18.51
C LEU A 347 20.25 8.97 -18.14
N ILE A 348 20.31 9.29 -16.85
CA ILE A 348 20.99 10.47 -16.31
C ILE A 348 22.27 10.13 -15.55
N HIS A 349 22.45 8.87 -15.15
CA HIS A 349 23.69 8.40 -14.53
C HIS A 349 23.85 6.89 -14.69
N GLY A 350 25.09 6.42 -14.89
CA GLY A 350 25.39 4.99 -14.94
C GLY A 350 25.11 4.34 -16.30
N ASN A 351 24.95 3.01 -16.31
CA ASN A 351 24.74 2.17 -17.50
C ASN A 351 24.16 0.82 -17.06
N GLU A 352 23.21 0.25 -17.81
CA GLU A 352 22.52 -1.01 -17.45
C GLU A 352 23.33 -2.28 -17.72
N GLN A 353 24.36 -2.18 -18.54
CA GLN A 353 25.13 -3.34 -19.00
C GLN A 353 26.56 -3.31 -18.51
N LEU A 354 27.09 -2.14 -18.14
CA LEU A 354 28.48 -1.97 -17.73
C LEU A 354 28.64 -2.18 -16.22
N PRO A 355 29.34 -3.25 -15.79
CA PRO A 355 29.77 -3.40 -14.41
C PRO A 355 30.75 -2.31 -14.01
N LYS A 356 30.64 -1.83 -12.77
CA LYS A 356 31.60 -0.92 -12.15
C LYS A 356 32.09 -1.49 -10.84
N ASP A 357 33.38 -1.31 -10.61
CA ASP A 357 34.00 -1.59 -9.34
C ASP A 357 33.66 -0.45 -8.37
N VAL A 358 33.07 -0.81 -7.24
CA VAL A 358 32.53 0.10 -6.25
C VAL A 358 33.22 -0.17 -4.93
N LEU A 359 33.89 0.86 -4.42
CA LEU A 359 34.56 0.85 -3.13
C LEU A 359 33.81 1.75 -2.15
N GLU A 360 33.29 1.17 -1.07
CA GLU A 360 32.44 1.87 -0.11
C GLU A 360 32.87 1.60 1.33
N TYR A 361 32.69 2.60 2.18
CA TYR A 361 32.90 2.51 3.62
C TYR A 361 31.58 2.80 4.32
N VAL A 362 30.92 1.76 4.80
CA VAL A 362 29.60 1.87 5.44
C VAL A 362 29.77 1.73 6.94
N VAL A 363 29.21 2.67 7.68
CA VAL A 363 29.20 2.67 9.14
C VAL A 363 27.91 2.04 9.60
N PHE A 364 28.02 0.93 10.34
CA PHE A 364 26.91 0.31 11.05
C PHE A 364 26.93 0.74 12.50
N GLU A 365 25.76 0.91 13.10
CA GLU A 365 25.60 1.28 14.50
C GLU A 365 24.65 0.30 15.21
N LYS A 366 24.91 0.07 16.49
CA LYS A 366 24.00 -0.64 17.39
C LYS A 366 24.00 0.03 18.76
N HIS A 367 22.80 0.23 19.32
CA HIS A 367 22.63 0.61 20.72
C HIS A 367 22.91 -0.60 21.61
N LEU A 368 24.03 -0.58 22.34
CA LEU A 368 24.49 -1.71 23.15
C LEU A 368 23.66 -1.89 24.43
N SER A 369 23.18 -0.80 25.02
CA SER A 369 22.36 -0.85 26.24
C SER A 369 20.98 -1.45 26.00
N ASN A 370 20.51 -1.46 24.75
CA ASN A 370 19.29 -2.15 24.37
C ASN A 370 19.59 -3.62 24.03
N LYS A 371 19.17 -4.54 24.91
CA LYS A 371 19.32 -6.00 24.75
C LYS A 371 18.70 -6.54 23.45
N TYR A 372 17.71 -5.84 22.89
CA TYR A 372 17.05 -6.19 21.63
C TYR A 372 17.49 -5.30 20.44
N GLY A 373 18.50 -4.44 20.63
CA GLY A 373 19.03 -3.57 19.61
C GLY A 373 19.61 -4.34 18.42
N LYS A 374 19.25 -3.92 17.20
CA LYS A 374 19.79 -4.45 15.95
C LYS A 374 20.85 -3.52 15.38
N TRP A 375 21.73 -4.07 14.55
CA TRP A 375 22.63 -3.28 13.72
C TRP A 375 21.85 -2.55 12.62
N ARG A 376 22.16 -1.27 12.40
CA ARG A 376 21.57 -0.40 11.37
C ARG A 376 22.66 0.37 10.64
N ILE A 377 22.42 0.81 9.41
CA ILE A 377 23.33 1.69 8.67
C ILE A 377 23.20 3.10 9.25
N HIS A 378 24.30 3.61 9.78
CA HIS A 378 24.41 4.93 10.39
C HIS A 378 24.90 5.99 9.40
N ASP A 379 25.95 5.68 8.64
CA ASP A 379 26.60 6.65 7.76
C ASP A 379 27.36 5.95 6.62
N LYS A 380 27.75 6.72 5.61
CA LYS A 380 28.66 6.31 4.55
C LYS A 380 29.83 7.28 4.48
N ILE A 381 31.04 6.77 4.71
CA ILE A 381 32.24 7.60 4.65
C ILE A 381 32.66 7.76 3.19
N ILE A 382 32.75 9.01 2.76
CA ILE A 382 33.34 9.43 1.48
C ILE A 382 34.79 9.81 1.78
N PRO A 383 35.79 9.00 1.38
CA PRO A 383 37.17 9.36 1.62
C PRO A 383 37.54 10.65 0.90
N SER A 384 38.39 11.49 1.51
CA SER A 384 38.80 12.78 0.94
C SER A 384 39.55 12.65 -0.40
N TRP A 385 40.15 11.49 -0.65
CA TRP A 385 40.83 11.16 -1.91
C TRP A 385 39.88 10.63 -3.00
N MET A 386 38.63 10.33 -2.66
CA MET A 386 37.65 9.85 -3.63
C MET A 386 37.20 11.03 -4.51
N PRO A 387 37.14 10.86 -5.85
CA PRO A 387 36.68 11.94 -6.71
C PRO A 387 35.30 12.44 -6.28
N PRO A 388 35.06 13.77 -6.31
CA PRO A 388 33.75 14.30 -5.98
C PRO A 388 32.70 13.68 -6.91
N LYS A 389 31.57 13.29 -6.33
CA LYS A 389 30.46 12.74 -7.10
C LYS A 389 29.98 13.80 -8.09
N GLU A 390 29.89 13.43 -9.36
CA GLU A 390 29.31 14.34 -10.36
C GLU A 390 27.89 14.73 -9.95
N PRO A 391 27.54 16.02 -9.97
CA PRO A 391 26.21 16.46 -9.64
C PRO A 391 25.22 15.81 -10.61
N SER A 392 24.19 15.16 -10.05
CA SER A 392 23.14 14.58 -10.86
C SER A 392 22.42 15.68 -11.64
N ARG A 393 22.34 15.55 -12.96
CA ARG A 393 21.56 16.48 -13.79
C ARG A 393 20.12 16.51 -13.30
N LYS A 394 19.62 17.71 -12.99
CA LYS A 394 18.22 17.96 -12.68
C LYS A 394 17.49 18.30 -13.97
N THR A 395 16.39 17.62 -14.23
CA THR A 395 15.48 17.99 -15.32
C THR A 395 14.41 18.89 -14.75
N HIS A 396 14.24 20.07 -15.33
CA HIS A 396 13.16 21.00 -15.00
C HIS A 396 12.13 21.05 -16.13
N ILE A 397 10.87 21.27 -15.78
CA ILE A 397 9.84 21.67 -16.74
C ILE A 397 9.95 23.19 -16.88
N ILE A 398 10.16 23.69 -18.10
CA ILE A 398 10.01 25.12 -18.39
C ILE A 398 8.51 25.31 -18.63
N SER A 399 7.85 26.10 -17.79
CA SER A 399 6.49 26.56 -18.06
C SER A 399 6.56 27.56 -19.22
N GLU A 400 5.91 27.26 -20.33
CA GLU A 400 5.64 28.24 -21.41
C GLU A 400 4.61 29.28 -20.97
#